data_AF-A0A8T4IIY5-F1
#
_entry.id   AF-A0A8T4IIY5-F1
#
_cell.length_a   1.000
_cell.length_b   1.000
_cell.length_c   1.000
_cell.angle_alpha   90.00
_cell.angle_beta   90.00
_cell.angle_gamma   90.00
#
_symmetry.space_group_name_H-M   'P 1'
#
loop_
_entity.id
_entity.type
_entity.pdbx_description
1 polymer ?
#
loop_
_entity_poly.entity_id
_entity_poly.type
_entity_poly.pdbx_seq_one_letter_code
_entity_poly.pdbx_strand_id
1 'polypeptide(L)'
;MTIKDRIEKSYRVRDGYWFAPKRFGMGAVPVTWQGWLATIIYVALLFACVRLLPGIAAKLAVGVPLTIGFMVIAARKTDGGWHWRWGFKK
;
A
#
# COMPACT_ATOMS: atom_id res chain seq x y z
N MET A 1 -11.12 -21.96 15.92
CA MET A 1 -10.80 -21.01 14.83
C MET A 1 -9.42 -21.34 14.29
N THR A 2 -9.33 -21.70 13.01
CA THR A 2 -8.09 -22.17 12.37
C THR A 2 -7.20 -20.98 12.00
N ILE A 3 -5.89 -21.22 11.80
CA ILE A 3 -4.95 -20.19 11.31
C ILE A 3 -5.46 -19.55 10.02
N LYS A 4 -6.01 -20.35 9.10
CA LYS A 4 -6.59 -19.89 7.83
C LYS A 4 -7.70 -18.86 8.05
N ASP A 5 -8.63 -19.12 8.97
CA ASP A 5 -9.74 -18.21 9.27
C ASP A 5 -9.23 -16.86 9.79
N ARG A 6 -8.20 -16.88 10.64
CA ARG A 6 -7.54 -15.65 11.13
C ARG A 6 -6.93 -14.86 9.98
N ILE A 7 -6.33 -15.55 9.01
CA ILE A 7 -5.71 -14.94 7.85
C ILE A 7 -6.76 -14.27 6.98
N GLU A 8 -7.83 -14.98 6.61
CA GLU A 8 -8.89 -14.44 5.76
C GLU A 8 -9.57 -13.25 6.42
N LYS A 9 -9.87 -13.36 7.72
CA LYS A 9 -10.46 -12.26 8.48
C LYS A 9 -9.56 -11.02 8.49
N SER A 10 -8.24 -11.19 8.56
CA SER A 10 -7.30 -10.05 8.57
C SER A 10 -7.22 -9.28 7.25
N TYR A 11 -7.65 -9.87 6.13
CA TYR A 11 -7.68 -9.22 4.82
C TYR A 11 -9.07 -8.67 4.45
N ARG A 12 -10.08 -8.88 5.28
CA ARG A 12 -11.38 -8.20 5.14
C ARG A 12 -11.26 -6.78 5.68
N VAL A 13 -11.64 -5.81 4.88
CA VAL A 13 -11.62 -4.38 5.23
C VAL A 13 -13.04 -3.83 5.22
N ARG A 14 -13.28 -2.80 6.03
CA ARG A 14 -14.55 -2.06 6.04
C ARG A 14 -14.78 -1.34 4.71
N ASP A 15 -16.04 -1.06 4.40
CA ASP A 15 -16.41 -0.35 3.18
C ASP A 15 -15.67 1.00 3.06
N GLY A 16 -15.24 1.32 1.84
CA GLY A 16 -14.50 2.54 1.54
C GLY A 16 -12.97 2.46 1.77
N TYR A 17 -12.48 1.39 2.41
CA TYR A 17 -11.05 1.07 2.50
C TYR A 17 -10.62 0.15 1.35
N TRP A 18 -9.36 0.29 0.94
CA TRP A 18 -8.82 -0.44 -0.22
C TRP A 18 -7.66 -1.37 0.16
N PHE A 19 -7.03 -1.09 1.29
CA PHE A 19 -5.87 -1.81 1.77
C PHE A 19 -6.12 -2.39 3.16
N ALA A 20 -5.62 -3.60 3.38
CA ALA A 20 -5.51 -4.19 4.71
C ALA A 20 -4.13 -3.87 5.31
N PRO A 21 -4.00 -3.78 6.64
CA PRO A 21 -2.71 -3.59 7.27
C PRO A 21 -1.87 -4.87 7.20
N LYS A 22 -0.56 -4.74 7.05
CA LYS A 22 0.36 -5.89 7.18
C LYS A 22 0.26 -6.48 8.59
N ARG A 23 0.29 -7.82 8.68
CA ARG A 23 0.22 -8.53 9.97
C ARG A 23 1.46 -8.31 10.83
N PHE A 24 2.62 -8.27 10.19
CA PHE A 24 3.90 -8.02 10.83
C PHE A 24 4.50 -6.74 10.25
N GLY A 25 5.01 -5.88 11.13
CA GLY A 25 5.62 -4.62 10.77
C GLY A 25 4.62 -3.51 10.47
N MET A 26 5.05 -2.56 9.63
CA MET A 26 4.26 -1.41 9.20
C MET A 26 3.99 -1.48 7.70
N GLY A 27 2.77 -1.11 7.30
CA GLY A 27 2.40 -0.91 5.90
C GLY A 27 1.06 -1.52 5.54
N ALA A 28 0.80 -1.52 4.24
CA ALA A 28 -0.48 -1.83 3.63
C ALA A 28 -0.34 -2.91 2.56
N VAL A 29 -1.42 -3.65 2.31
CA VAL A 29 -1.56 -4.58 1.19
C VAL A 29 -2.88 -4.35 0.47
N PRO A 30 -2.92 -4.28 -0.86
CA PRO A 30 -4.16 -4.09 -1.59
C PRO A 30 -5.01 -5.35 -1.47
N VAL A 31 -6.27 -5.17 -1.06
CA VAL A 31 -7.24 -6.28 -0.92
C VAL A 31 -8.50 -6.06 -1.73
N THR A 32 -8.71 -4.85 -2.23
CA THR A 32 -9.80 -4.52 -3.17
C THR A 32 -9.25 -4.22 -4.55
N TRP A 33 -10.12 -4.22 -5.56
CA TRP A 33 -9.75 -3.86 -6.93
C TRP A 33 -9.25 -2.42 -7.03
N GLN A 34 -9.80 -1.47 -6.24
CA GLN A 34 -9.31 -0.09 -6.20
C GLN A 34 -7.88 -0.02 -5.65
N GLY A 35 -7.58 -0.79 -4.61
CA GLY A 35 -6.24 -0.87 -4.03
C GLY A 35 -5.24 -1.43 -5.04
N TRP A 36 -5.61 -2.48 -5.76
CA TRP A 36 -4.79 -3.04 -6.84
C TRP A 36 -4.61 -2.06 -8.00
N LEU A 37 -5.67 -1.41 -8.46
CA LEU A 37 -5.60 -0.40 -9.52
C LEU A 37 -4.67 0.74 -9.15
N ALA A 38 -4.81 1.31 -7.94
CA ALA A 38 -3.93 2.36 -7.45
C ALA A 38 -2.46 1.90 -7.37
N THR A 39 -2.24 0.66 -6.94
CA THR A 39 -0.90 0.05 -6.87
C THR A 39 -0.28 -0.10 -8.26
N ILE A 40 -1.03 -0.61 -9.24
CA ILE A 40 -0.58 -0.79 -10.62
C ILE A 40 -0.25 0.56 -11.26
N ILE A 41 -1.12 1.57 -11.09
CA ILE A 41 -0.88 2.93 -11.58
C ILE A 41 0.41 3.49 -10.99
N TYR A 42 0.60 3.36 -9.68
CA TYR A 42 1.83 3.81 -9.02
C TYR A 42 3.08 3.12 -9.58
N VAL A 43 3.04 1.79 -9.73
CA VAL A 43 4.16 1.03 -10.30
C VAL A 43 4.45 1.46 -11.73
N ALA A 44 3.43 1.65 -12.57
CA ALA A 44 3.58 2.11 -13.95
C ALA A 44 4.19 3.52 -14.02
N LEU A 45 3.73 4.45 -13.19
CA LEU A 45 4.28 5.81 -13.12
C LEU A 45 5.72 5.82 -12.61
N LEU A 46 6.04 5.01 -11.61
CA LEU A 46 7.39 4.91 -11.08
C LEU A 46 8.34 4.28 -12.12
N PHE A 47 7.87 3.27 -12.85
CA PHE A 47 8.61 2.66 -13.96
C PHE A 47 8.88 3.69 -15.08
N ALA A 48 7.87 4.46 -15.47
CA ALA A 48 8.01 5.55 -16.44
C ALA A 48 9.01 6.62 -15.95
N CYS A 49 8.94 7.02 -14.68
CA CYS A 49 9.89 7.94 -14.05
C CYS A 49 11.34 7.44 -14.20
N VAL A 50 11.59 6.17 -13.86
CA VAL A 50 12.94 5.57 -13.96
C VAL A 50 13.42 5.48 -15.40
N ARG A 51 12.53 5.17 -16.35
CA ARG A 51 12.87 4.85 -17.74
C ARG A 51 12.98 6.07 -18.65
N LEU A 52 12.23 7.13 -18.36
CA LEU A 52 12.06 8.29 -19.24
C LEU A 52 12.77 9.55 -18.74
N LEU A 53 12.95 9.73 -17.42
CA LEU A 53 13.60 10.93 -16.89
C LEU A 53 15.14 10.84 -16.95
N PRO A 54 15.82 11.90 -17.43
CA PRO A 54 17.28 11.93 -17.47
C PRO A 54 17.88 12.33 -16.12
N GLY A 55 18.98 11.66 -15.74
CA GLY A 55 19.75 12.00 -14.55
C GLY A 55 19.06 11.67 -13.22
N ILE A 56 19.86 11.64 -12.15
CA ILE A 56 19.34 11.29 -10.81
C ILE A 56 18.48 12.40 -10.22
N ALA A 57 18.81 13.67 -10.48
CA ALA A 57 18.08 14.81 -9.92
C ALA A 57 16.61 14.83 -10.38
N ALA A 58 16.35 14.68 -11.69
CA ALA A 58 14.98 14.65 -12.21
C ALA A 58 14.18 13.43 -11.70
N LYS A 59 14.83 12.26 -11.64
CA LYS A 59 14.22 11.04 -11.09
C LYS A 59 13.81 11.20 -9.63
N LEU A 60 14.66 11.82 -8.81
CA LEU A 60 14.32 12.09 -7.41
C LEU A 60 13.23 13.16 -7.29
N ALA A 61 13.32 14.24 -8.09
CA ALA A 61 12.35 15.34 -8.08
C ALA A 61 10.93 14.87 -8.42
N VAL A 62 10.75 13.86 -9.26
CA VAL A 62 9.44 13.29 -9.62
C VAL A 62 9.10 12.04 -8.80
N GLY A 63 10.05 11.13 -8.65
CA GLY A 63 9.86 9.83 -7.98
C GLY A 63 9.54 9.96 -6.50
N VAL A 64 10.16 10.92 -5.79
CA VAL A 64 9.90 11.13 -4.36
C VAL A 64 8.48 11.64 -4.12
N PRO A 65 8.00 12.73 -4.75
CA PRO A 65 6.60 13.16 -4.60
C PRO A 65 5.58 12.11 -5.04
N LEU A 66 5.86 11.37 -6.13
CA LEU A 66 5.00 10.27 -6.59
C LEU A 66 4.87 9.18 -5.51
N THR A 67 5.98 8.79 -4.91
CA THR A 67 6.02 7.79 -3.82
C THR A 67 5.28 8.30 -2.59
N ILE A 68 5.52 9.54 -2.18
CA ILE A 68 4.83 10.16 -1.04
C ILE A 68 3.32 10.22 -1.30
N GLY A 69 2.89 10.62 -2.50
CA GLY A 69 1.48 10.67 -2.89
C GLY A 69 0.81 9.29 -2.78
N PHE A 70 1.47 8.26 -3.29
CA PHE A 70 0.99 6.87 -3.13
C PHE A 70 0.94 6.44 -1.65
N MET A 71 1.97 6.76 -0.86
CA MET A 71 1.99 6.47 0.57
C MET A 71 0.84 7.15 1.31
N VAL A 72 0.50 8.41 0.97
CA VAL A 72 -0.64 9.13 1.57
C VAL A 72 -1.96 8.47 1.20
N ILE A 73 -2.16 8.07 -0.06
CA ILE A 73 -3.35 7.33 -0.49
C ILE A 73 -3.44 6.01 0.29
N ALA A 74 -2.36 5.24 0.33
CA ALA A 74 -2.31 3.96 1.02
C ALA A 74 -2.59 4.13 2.51
N ALA A 75 -1.98 5.10 3.18
CA ALA A 75 -2.20 5.37 4.61
C ALA A 75 -3.67 5.74 4.91
N ARG A 76 -4.28 6.62 4.10
CA ARG A 76 -5.68 7.03 4.26
C ARG A 76 -6.69 5.93 3.93
N LYS A 77 -6.32 5.00 3.02
CA LYS A 77 -7.16 3.91 2.55
C LYS A 77 -6.81 2.55 3.16
N THR A 78 -5.95 2.51 4.18
CA THR A 78 -5.66 1.31 4.97
C THR A 78 -6.62 1.22 6.14
N ASP A 79 -7.32 0.09 6.25
CA ASP A 79 -8.23 -0.15 7.37
C ASP A 79 -7.44 -0.33 8.68
N GLY A 80 -7.79 0.46 9.69
CA GLY A 80 -7.10 0.48 10.99
C GLY A 80 -5.76 1.23 11.00
N GLY A 81 -5.41 1.91 9.90
CA GLY A 81 -4.27 2.83 9.83
C GLY A 81 -2.89 2.16 9.83
N TRP A 82 -1.86 3.00 9.73
CA TRP A 82 -0.45 2.57 9.73
C TRP A 82 0.15 2.69 11.12
N HIS A 83 0.50 1.55 11.69
CA HIS A 83 1.29 1.46 12.90
C HIS A 83 1.99 0.10 12.91
N TRP A 84 2.99 -0.05 13.76
CA TRP A 84 3.68 -1.32 13.89
C TRP A 84 2.75 -2.41 14.46
N ARG A 85 2.83 -3.63 13.91
CA ARG A 85 2.05 -4.81 14.33
C ARG A 85 2.97 -6.01 14.55
N TRP A 86 2.72 -6.75 15.63
CA TRP A 86 3.47 -7.95 16.02
C TRP A 86 2.73 -9.27 15.71
N GLY A 87 1.81 -9.26 14.73
CA GLY A 87 1.03 -10.43 14.34
C GLY A 87 -0.45 -10.34 14.71
N PHE A 88 -1.08 -11.49 14.96
CA PHE A 88 -2.48 -11.56 15.37
C PHE A 88 -2.64 -10.91 16.75
N LYS A 89 -3.57 -9.94 16.88
CA LYS A 89 -4.05 -9.55 18.21
C LYS A 89 -4.66 -10.80 18.87
N LYS A 90 -4.35 -10.99 20.16
CA LYS A 90 -4.97 -12.02 21.00
C LYS A 90 -6.49 -11.94 20.91
#